data_AF-A0A1F9D2W0-F1
#
_entry.id   AF-A0A1F9D2W0-F1
#
_cell.length_a   1.000
_cell.length_b   1.000
_cell.length_c   1.000
_cell.angle_alpha   90.00
_cell.angle_beta   90.00
_cell.angle_gamma   90.00
#
_symmetry.space_group_name_H-M   'P 1'
#
loop_
_entity.id
_entity.type
_entity.pdbx_description
1 polymer ?
#
loop_
_entity_poly.entity_id
_entity_poly.type
_entity_poly.pdbx_seq_one_letter_code
_entity_poly.pdbx_strand_id
1 'polypeptide(L)'
;MDSDSKDGKKIFDLTDILEEKNGKNNQEVILVDGRGYKKNVKVNNIHDIVNKVEEKQLESQLNEEVIQKVTEITERIVREIVPEIAEKIIREEIEKLKKISNSKLMTND
;
A
#
# COMPACT_ATOMS: atom_id res chain seq x y z
N MET A 1 59.50 -24.15 -53.40
CA MET A 1 59.97 -23.59 -52.13
C MET A 1 59.74 -22.09 -52.22
N ASP A 2 58.79 -21.44 -51.55
CA ASP A 2 57.96 -21.87 -50.42
C ASP A 2 56.60 -21.17 -50.48
N SER A 3 55.56 -21.98 -50.36
CA SER A 3 54.22 -21.58 -49.99
C SER A 3 54.17 -21.52 -48.47
N ASP A 4 53.90 -20.36 -47.86
CA ASP A 4 53.45 -20.35 -46.48
C ASP A 4 52.44 -19.24 -46.17
N SER A 5 51.21 -19.73 -45.98
CA SER A 5 50.08 -19.23 -45.20
C SER A 5 50.08 -17.79 -44.70
N LYS A 6 49.33 -16.93 -45.39
CA LYS A 6 48.61 -15.84 -44.73
C LYS A 6 47.39 -16.43 -44.04
N ASP A 7 47.56 -16.85 -42.80
CA ASP A 7 46.45 -17.30 -41.95
C ASP A 7 45.56 -16.09 -41.65
N GLY A 8 44.52 -15.94 -42.48
CA GLY A 8 43.56 -14.85 -42.42
C GLY A 8 42.67 -15.02 -41.19
N LYS A 9 43.11 -14.45 -40.06
CA LYS A 9 42.27 -14.31 -38.87
C LYS A 9 41.06 -13.46 -39.25
N LYS A 10 39.91 -14.11 -39.47
CA LYS A 10 38.62 -13.42 -39.63
C LYS A 10 38.31 -12.68 -38.33
N ILE A 11 38.11 -11.37 -38.43
CA ILE A 11 37.53 -10.56 -37.37
C ILE A 11 36.03 -10.87 -37.38
N PHE A 12 35.51 -11.39 -36.27
CA PHE A 12 34.08 -11.58 -36.06
C PHE A 12 33.57 -10.36 -35.30
N ASP A 13 32.54 -9.69 -35.83
CA ASP A 13 31.82 -8.69 -35.03
C ASP A 13 31.06 -9.42 -33.92
N LEU A 14 30.94 -8.84 -32.73
CA LEU A 14 30.24 -9.44 -31.58
C LEU A 14 28.73 -9.70 -31.83
N THR A 15 28.25 -9.27 -33.00
CA THR A 15 26.90 -9.53 -33.54
C THR A 15 26.84 -10.83 -34.35
N ASP A 16 27.98 -11.41 -34.74
CA ASP A 16 28.08 -12.66 -35.48
C ASP A 16 27.83 -13.86 -34.53
N ILE A 17 26.56 -14.04 -34.22
CA ILE A 17 25.90 -15.35 -34.09
C ILE A 17 26.50 -16.26 -33.01
N LEU A 18 26.16 -15.99 -31.75
CA LEU A 18 25.82 -17.08 -30.83
C LEU A 18 24.37 -17.49 -31.09
N GLU A 19 24.13 -18.20 -32.21
CA GLU A 19 22.94 -19.06 -32.33
C GLU A 19 23.15 -20.27 -31.43
N GLU A 20 23.05 -20.06 -30.12
CA GLU A 20 22.87 -21.15 -29.18
C GLU A 20 21.47 -21.74 -29.47
N LYS A 21 21.46 -22.91 -30.13
CA LYS A 21 20.26 -23.72 -30.38
C LYS A 21 19.59 -24.10 -29.06
N ASN A 22 18.83 -23.18 -28.48
CA ASN A 22 17.83 -23.48 -27.47
C ASN A 22 16.46 -23.22 -28.08
N GLY A 23 15.84 -24.31 -28.52
CA GLY A 23 14.44 -24.30 -28.91
C GLY A 23 13.58 -23.84 -27.74
N LYS A 24 12.73 -22.84 -28.02
CA LYS A 24 11.59 -22.35 -27.21
C LYS A 24 11.84 -21.12 -26.32
N ASN A 25 12.25 -19.98 -26.90
CA ASN A 25 11.76 -18.63 -26.56
C ASN A 25 12.61 -17.52 -27.20
N ASN A 26 12.04 -16.85 -28.20
CA ASN A 26 12.67 -15.74 -28.95
C ASN A 26 12.73 -14.45 -28.10
N GLN A 27 13.21 -14.51 -26.88
CA GLN A 27 13.27 -13.36 -25.98
C GLN A 27 14.55 -12.56 -26.24
N GLU A 28 14.40 -11.41 -26.88
CA GLU A 28 15.46 -10.44 -27.12
C GLU A 28 16.01 -9.93 -25.76
N VAL A 29 17.25 -10.28 -25.45
CA VAL A 29 17.99 -9.85 -24.24
C VAL A 29 19.07 -8.86 -24.68
N ILE A 30 19.08 -7.68 -24.09
CA ILE A 30 20.10 -6.65 -24.34
C ILE A 30 21.13 -6.69 -23.22
N LEU A 31 22.41 -6.68 -23.57
CA LEU A 31 23.53 -6.64 -22.62
C LEU A 31 24.02 -5.20 -22.47
N VAL A 32 23.98 -4.67 -21.24
CA VAL A 32 24.53 -3.35 -20.90
C VAL A 32 25.40 -3.52 -19.65
N ASP A 33 26.69 -3.18 -19.75
CA ASP A 33 27.63 -3.21 -18.62
C ASP A 33 27.64 -4.56 -17.88
N GLY A 34 27.76 -5.66 -18.64
CA GLY A 34 27.78 -7.03 -18.11
C GLY A 34 26.46 -7.54 -17.52
N ARG A 35 25.38 -6.73 -17.55
CA ARG A 35 24.06 -7.11 -17.05
C ARG A 35 23.10 -7.38 -18.21
N GLY A 36 22.39 -8.51 -18.13
CA GLY A 36 21.36 -8.89 -19.10
C GLY A 36 20.01 -8.28 -18.76
N TYR A 37 19.46 -7.49 -19.67
CA TYR A 37 18.14 -6.89 -19.56
C TYR A 37 17.18 -7.57 -20.53
N LYS A 38 16.12 -8.15 -19.98
CA LYS A 38 15.07 -8.79 -20.77
C LYS A 38 14.07 -7.74 -21.23
N LYS A 39 13.75 -7.74 -22.54
CA LYS A 39 12.67 -6.90 -23.08
C LYS A 39 11.33 -7.36 -22.52
N ASN A 40 10.77 -6.58 -21.59
CA ASN A 40 9.43 -6.81 -21.06
C ASN A 40 8.42 -6.33 -22.11
N VAL A 41 7.73 -7.26 -22.78
CA VAL A 41 6.71 -6.97 -23.81
C VAL A 41 5.49 -6.21 -23.23
N LYS A 42 5.29 -6.26 -21.91
CA LYS A 42 4.25 -5.51 -21.20
C LYS A 42 4.83 -4.21 -20.65
N VAL A 43 5.16 -3.29 -21.54
CA VAL A 43 5.44 -1.89 -21.18
C VAL A 43 4.10 -1.21 -20.93
N ASN A 44 3.73 -1.03 -19.68
CA ASN A 44 2.73 0.00 -19.35
C ASN A 44 3.40 1.35 -19.66
N ASN A 45 2.67 2.28 -20.27
CA ASN A 45 3.21 3.59 -20.57
C ASN A 45 3.62 4.25 -19.24
N ILE A 46 4.78 4.90 -19.17
CA ILE A 46 5.28 5.46 -17.91
C ILE A 46 4.24 6.41 -17.28
N HIS A 47 3.51 7.14 -18.13
CA HIS A 47 2.37 7.97 -17.76
C HIS A 47 1.28 7.22 -16.99
N ASP A 48 0.94 5.99 -17.40
CA ASP A 48 -0.12 5.21 -16.75
C ASP A 48 0.27 4.78 -15.33
N ILE A 49 1.56 4.55 -15.10
CA ILE A 49 2.08 4.18 -13.77
C ILE A 49 2.06 5.38 -12.84
N VAL A 50 2.50 6.55 -13.32
CA VAL A 50 2.51 7.80 -12.54
C VAL A 50 1.10 8.20 -12.14
N ASN A 51 0.15 8.21 -13.09
CA ASN A 51 -1.25 8.56 -12.83
C ASN A 51 -1.88 7.67 -11.75
N LYS A 52 -1.62 6.35 -11.81
CA LYS A 52 -2.16 5.40 -10.82
C LYS A 52 -1.57 5.60 -9.41
N VAL A 53 -0.33 6.09 -9.30
CA VAL A 53 0.29 6.41 -8.02
C VAL A 53 -0.29 7.71 -7.47
N GLU A 54 -0.47 8.72 -8.31
CA GLU A 54 -1.08 10.00 -7.94
C GLU A 54 -2.53 9.82 -7.47
N GLU A 55 -3.35 9.04 -8.18
CA GLU A 55 -4.74 8.74 -7.79
C GLU A 55 -4.81 8.11 -6.38
N LYS A 56 -3.96 7.11 -6.10
CA LYS A 56 -3.92 6.46 -4.78
C LYS A 56 -3.48 7.41 -3.67
N GLN A 57 -2.53 8.29 -3.95
CA GLN A 57 -2.09 9.30 -2.98
C GLN A 57 -3.21 10.30 -2.70
N LEU A 58 -3.91 10.76 -3.73
CA LEU A 58 -5.03 11.69 -3.60
C LEU A 58 -6.19 11.05 -2.82
N GLU A 59 -6.55 9.80 -3.11
CA GLU A 59 -7.55 9.04 -2.35
C GLU A 59 -7.18 8.92 -0.87
N SER A 60 -5.91 8.65 -0.57
CA SER A 60 -5.45 8.53 0.82
C SER A 60 -5.54 9.86 1.58
N GLN A 61 -5.19 10.97 0.93
CA GLN A 61 -5.23 12.31 1.53
C GLN A 61 -6.68 12.77 1.77
N LEU A 62 -7.57 12.55 0.80
CA LEU A 62 -8.99 12.87 0.94
C LEU A 62 -9.63 12.08 2.08
N ASN A 63 -9.28 10.79 2.24
CA ASN A 63 -9.79 9.98 3.33
C ASN A 63 -9.34 10.51 4.70
N GLU A 64 -8.09 10.94 4.83
CA GLU A 64 -7.56 11.48 6.08
C GLU A 64 -8.23 12.81 6.46
N GLU A 65 -8.40 13.73 5.51
CA GLU A 65 -9.10 15.01 5.74
C GLU A 65 -10.57 14.80 6.13
N VAL A 66 -11.25 13.85 5.49
CA VAL A 66 -12.64 13.51 5.83
C VAL A 66 -12.72 12.95 7.24
N ILE A 67 -11.83 12.03 7.61
CA ILE A 67 -11.76 11.46 8.96
C ILE A 67 -11.50 12.55 10.00
N GLN A 68 -10.58 13.47 9.72
CA GLN A 68 -10.27 14.57 10.62
C GLN A 68 -11.48 15.48 10.84
N LYS A 69 -12.18 15.88 9.78
CA LYS A 69 -13.40 16.71 9.89
C LYS A 69 -14.52 16.01 10.63
N VAL A 70 -14.75 14.72 10.35
CA VAL A 70 -15.76 13.92 11.06
C VAL A 70 -15.42 13.83 12.55
N THR A 71 -14.14 13.66 12.89
CA THR A 71 -13.67 13.59 14.27
C THR A 71 -13.93 14.90 15.01
N GLU A 72 -13.59 16.04 14.39
CA GLU A 72 -13.83 17.37 14.97
C GLU A 72 -15.33 17.64 15.21
N ILE A 73 -16.17 17.33 14.23
CA ILE A 73 -17.64 17.49 14.35
C ILE A 73 -18.16 16.58 15.47
N THR A 74 -17.70 15.33 15.50
CA THR A 74 -18.11 14.37 16.53
C THR A 74 -17.69 14.83 17.92
N GLU A 75 -16.47 15.34 18.09
CA GLU A 75 -16.01 15.86 19.38
C GLU A 75 -16.90 17.01 19.89
N ARG A 76 -17.27 17.93 19.00
CA ARG A 76 -18.18 19.04 19.34
C ARG A 76 -19.54 18.53 19.81
N ILE A 77 -20.13 17.61 19.07
CA ILE A 77 -21.42 17.00 19.43
C ILE A 77 -21.32 16.24 20.76
N VAL A 78 -20.25 15.46 20.95
CA VAL A 78 -19.99 14.68 22.16
C VAL A 78 -19.89 15.58 23.39
N ARG A 79 -19.19 16.73 23.29
CA ARG A 79 -19.07 17.70 24.39
C ARG A 79 -20.41 18.30 24.82
N GLU A 80 -21.38 18.40 23.90
CA GLU A 80 -22.71 18.90 24.20
C GLU A 80 -23.63 17.81 24.78
N ILE A 81 -23.60 16.60 24.21
CA ILE A 81 -24.55 15.53 24.53
C ILE A 81 -24.12 14.70 25.75
N VAL A 82 -22.83 14.37 25.87
CA VAL A 82 -22.35 13.44 26.91
C VAL A 82 -22.57 13.94 28.34
N PRO A 83 -22.38 15.22 28.68
CA PRO A 83 -22.63 15.70 30.04
C PRO A 83 -24.07 15.44 30.53
N GLU A 84 -25.06 15.67 29.67
CA GLU A 84 -26.47 15.43 30.00
C GLU A 84 -26.75 13.95 30.22
N ILE A 85 -26.24 13.09 29.33
CA ILE A 85 -26.38 11.63 29.46
C ILE A 85 -25.71 11.15 30.77
N ALA A 86 -24.50 11.64 31.06
CA ALA A 86 -23.76 11.28 32.27
C ALA A 86 -24.53 11.67 33.53
N GLU A 87 -25.08 12.89 33.59
CA GLU A 87 -25.89 13.35 34.71
C GLU A 87 -27.10 12.42 34.94
N LYS A 88 -27.82 12.07 33.86
CA LYS A 88 -28.99 11.20 33.95
C LYS A 88 -28.61 9.82 34.50
N ILE A 89 -27.56 9.21 33.97
CA ILE A 89 -27.07 7.91 34.43
C ILE A 89 -26.68 7.95 35.91
N ILE A 90 -25.91 8.97 36.31
CA ILE A 90 -25.45 9.12 37.70
C ILE A 90 -26.64 9.28 38.64
N ARG A 91 -27.64 10.09 38.27
CA ARG A 91 -28.85 10.30 39.08
C ARG A 91 -29.63 8.99 39.26
N GLU A 92 -29.87 8.26 38.18
CA GLU A 92 -30.55 6.97 38.23
C GLU A 92 -29.80 5.96 39.10
N GLU A 93 -28.47 5.92 39.01
CA GLU A 93 -27.66 4.99 39.79
C GLU A 93 -27.67 5.33 41.28
N ILE A 94 -27.61 6.62 41.64
CA ILE A 94 -27.77 7.07 43.02
C ILE A 94 -29.13 6.68 43.58
N GLU A 95 -30.21 6.82 42.81
CA GLU A 95 -31.55 6.42 43.25
C GLU A 95 -31.66 4.92 43.50
N LYS A 96 -31.08 4.09 42.64
CA LYS A 96 -31.02 2.63 42.86
C LYS A 96 -30.28 2.31 44.15
N LEU A 97 -29.12 2.93 44.38
CA LEU A 97 -28.33 2.73 45.59
C LEU A 97 -29.12 3.13 46.86
N LYS A 98 -29.84 4.25 46.82
CA LYS A 98 -30.72 4.69 47.92
C LYS A 98 -31.87 3.72 48.19
N LYS A 99 -32.50 3.18 47.14
CA LYS A 99 -33.58 2.18 47.32
C LYS A 99 -33.04 0.91 47.99
N ILE A 100 -31.87 0.45 47.57
CA ILE A 100 -31.20 -0.73 48.14
C ILE A 100 -30.79 -0.48 49.60
N SER A 101 -30.26 0.70 49.92
CA SER A 101 -29.89 1.03 51.32
C SER A 101 -31.12 1.05 52.22
N ASN A 102 -32.22 1.66 51.76
CA ASN A 102 -33.44 1.77 52.55
C ASN A 102 -34.14 0.41 52.72
N SER A 103 -34.14 -0.44 51.69
CA SER A 103 -34.67 -1.81 51.83
C SER A 103 -33.87 -2.63 52.83
N LYS A 104 -32.53 -2.47 52.85
CA LYS A 104 -31.66 -3.16 53.80
C LYS A 104 -31.87 -2.72 55.25
N LEU A 105 -32.25 -1.46 55.48
CA LEU A 105 -32.58 -0.97 56.82
C LEU A 105 -33.91 -1.56 57.32
N MET A 106 -34.91 -1.71 56.46
CA MET A 106 -36.23 -2.24 56.81
C MET A 106 -36.28 -3.76 57.01
N THR A 107 -35.25 -4.51 56.60
CA THR A 107 -35.16 -5.98 56.77
C THR A 107 -34.37 -6.41 58.01
N ASN A 108 -33.80 -5.47 58.77
CA ASN A 108 -32.99 -5.76 59.95
C ASN A 108 -33.70 -5.44 61.28
N ASP A 109 -34.97 -5.04 61.22
CA ASP A 109 -35.89 -4.93 62.37
C ASP A 109 -36.75 -6.21 62.48
#